data_AF-A0A316IA23-F1
#
_entry.id   AF-A0A316IA23-F1
#
_cell.length_a   1.000
_cell.length_b   1.000
_cell.length_c   1.000
_cell.angle_alpha   90.00
_cell.angle_beta   90.00
_cell.angle_gamma   90.00
#
_symmetry.space_group_name_H-M   'P 1'
#
loop_
_entity.id
_entity.type
_entity.pdbx_description
1 polymer ?
#
loop_
_entity_poly.entity_id
_entity_poly.type
_entity_poly.pdbx_seq_one_letter_code
_entity_poly.pdbx_strand_id
1 'polypeptide(L)'
;MNYRINIDEMQSHAGRLNEIGGRINTAMSAADTTSNPEAFGLLGIPLAALCAAAQYGAMNSLKEAAEAALDHHKRVLDWREDVKNNEEMQTNRFKGGAF
;
A
#
# COMPACT_ATOMS: atom_id res chain seq x y z
N MET A 1 -6.57 -14.80 -28.52
CA MET A 1 -6.27 -13.58 -27.75
C MET A 1 -4.97 -13.85 -27.00
N ASN A 2 -3.88 -13.16 -27.33
CA ASN A 2 -2.57 -13.42 -26.71
C ASN A 2 -2.45 -12.46 -25.52
N TYR A 3 -2.62 -12.98 -24.30
CA TYR A 3 -2.54 -12.17 -23.08
C TYR A 3 -1.06 -11.96 -22.75
N ARG A 4 -0.50 -10.82 -23.17
CA ARG A 4 0.83 -10.39 -22.74
C ARG A 4 0.70 -9.54 -21.49
N ILE A 5 1.36 -9.96 -20.42
CA ILE A 5 1.45 -9.17 -19.19
C ILE A 5 2.38 -7.98 -19.48
N ASN A 6 1.88 -6.75 -19.28
CA ASN A 6 2.65 -5.54 -19.55
C ASN A 6 3.44 -5.11 -18.30
N ILE A 7 4.77 -5.22 -18.36
CA ILE A 7 5.70 -4.86 -17.28
C ILE A 7 5.58 -3.38 -16.88
N ASP A 8 5.34 -2.48 -17.84
CA ASP A 8 5.20 -1.04 -17.55
C ASP A 8 3.90 -0.74 -16.80
N GLU A 9 2.84 -1.48 -17.12
CA GLU A 9 1.56 -1.37 -16.41
C GLU A 9 1.69 -1.87 -14.97
N MET A 10 2.41 -2.96 -14.74
CA MET A 10 2.72 -3.47 -13.40
C MET A 10 3.53 -2.45 -12.59
N GLN A 11 4.54 -1.83 -13.21
CA GLN A 11 5.33 -0.77 -12.58
C GLN A 11 4.46 0.44 -12.21
N SER A 12 3.59 0.87 -13.11
CA SER A 12 2.63 1.96 -12.86
C SER A 12 1.66 1.62 -11.73
N HIS A 13 1.18 0.37 -11.67
CA HIS A 13 0.32 -0.10 -10.60
C HIS A 13 1.04 -0.11 -9.24
N ALA A 14 2.27 -0.64 -9.19
CA ALA A 14 3.09 -0.59 -7.99
C ALA A 14 3.30 0.86 -7.50
N GLY A 15 3.59 1.80 -8.41
CA GLY A 15 3.72 3.22 -8.08
C GLY A 15 2.47 3.80 -7.40
N ARG A 16 1.28 3.47 -7.92
CA ARG A 16 0.00 3.89 -7.32
C ARG A 16 -0.24 3.31 -5.94
N LEU A 17 0.12 2.04 -5.71
CA LEU A 17 0.02 1.41 -4.39
C LEU A 17 0.91 2.11 -3.36
N ASN A 18 2.14 2.46 -3.74
CA ASN A 18 3.06 3.19 -2.89
C ASN A 18 2.53 4.61 -2.56
N GLU A 19 1.97 5.31 -3.55
CA GLU A 19 1.35 6.62 -3.34
C GLU A 19 0.19 6.55 -2.33
N ILE A 20 -0.69 5.55 -2.47
CA ILE A 20 -1.81 5.33 -1.54
C ILE A 20 -1.27 5.07 -0.13
N GLY A 21 -0.27 4.21 0.03
CA GLY A 21 0.38 3.98 1.33
C GLY A 21 0.94 5.26 1.95
N GLY A 22 1.58 6.11 1.15
CA GLY A 22 2.07 7.42 1.60
C GLY A 22 0.97 8.37 2.07
N ARG A 23 -0.17 8.40 1.36
CA ARG A 23 -1.34 9.20 1.75
C ARG A 23 -1.96 8.71 3.06
N ILE A 24 -2.05 7.39 3.26
CA ILE A 24 -2.56 6.79 4.50
C ILE A 24 -1.65 7.17 5.68
N ASN A 25 -0.33 7.05 5.52
CA ASN A 25 0.62 7.45 6.55
C ASN A 25 0.51 8.93 6.91
N THR A 26 0.32 9.80 5.91
CA THR A 26 0.09 11.24 6.13
C THR A 26 -1.19 11.49 6.94
N ALA A 27 -2.28 10.78 6.62
CA ALA A 27 -3.53 10.87 7.36
C ALA A 27 -3.37 10.40 8.81
N MET A 28 -2.60 9.33 9.04
CA MET A 28 -2.27 8.86 10.39
C MET A 28 -1.48 9.89 11.20
N SER A 29 -0.47 10.53 10.60
CA SER A 29 0.30 11.60 11.28
C SER A 29 -0.56 12.81 11.63
N ALA A 30 -1.47 13.19 10.74
CA ALA A 30 -2.43 14.27 11.00
C ALA A 30 -3.38 13.91 12.14
N ALA A 31 -3.92 12.69 12.13
CA ALA A 31 -4.80 12.19 13.18
C ALA A 31 -4.10 12.21 14.55
N ASP A 32 -2.87 11.69 14.63
CA ASP A 32 -2.05 11.65 15.86
C ASP A 32 -1.79 13.06 16.44
N THR A 33 -1.52 14.03 15.57
CA THR A 33 -1.33 15.44 15.96
C THR A 33 -2.62 16.06 16.54
N THR A 34 -3.78 15.63 16.06
CA THR A 34 -5.09 16.18 16.48
C THR A 34 -5.77 15.44 17.62
N SER A 35 -5.25 14.28 18.04
CA SER A 35 -5.81 13.45 19.12
C SER A 35 -5.50 13.98 20.54
N ASN A 36 -5.42 15.31 20.74
CA ASN A 36 -5.25 15.89 22.06
C ASN A 36 -6.60 16.00 22.81
N PRO A 37 -6.78 15.34 23.97
CA PRO A 37 -8.00 15.45 24.78
C PRO A 37 -8.34 16.88 25.21
N GLU A 38 -7.32 17.75 25.33
CA GLU A 38 -7.47 19.15 25.70
C GLU A 38 -8.22 19.98 24.64
N ALA A 39 -8.28 19.50 23.39
CA ALA A 39 -9.06 20.13 22.32
C ALA A 39 -10.56 20.17 22.61
N PHE A 40 -11.05 19.30 23.51
CA PHE A 40 -12.45 19.27 23.94
C PHE A 40 -12.74 20.20 25.13
N GLY A 41 -11.72 20.82 25.75
CA GLY A 41 -11.87 21.63 26.96
C GLY A 41 -12.29 20.82 28.20
N LEU A 42 -12.28 21.47 29.38
CA LEU A 42 -12.50 20.79 30.67
C LEU A 42 -13.86 20.07 30.78
N LEU A 43 -14.91 20.63 30.15
CA LEU A 43 -16.26 20.06 30.13
C LEU A 43 -16.44 18.97 29.07
N GLY A 44 -15.57 18.93 28.05
CA GLY A 44 -15.63 17.96 26.97
C GLY A 44 -14.81 16.68 27.21
N ILE A 45 -14.17 16.53 28.38
CA ILE A 45 -13.39 15.34 28.73
C ILE A 45 -14.19 14.02 28.60
N PRO A 46 -15.47 13.93 29.03
CA PRO A 46 -16.27 12.72 28.83
C PRO A 46 -16.50 12.41 27.34
N LEU A 47 -16.69 13.44 26.51
CA LEU A 47 -16.84 13.29 25.06
C LEU A 47 -15.51 12.86 24.42
N ALA A 48 -14.38 13.42 24.87
CA ALA A 48 -13.05 13.02 24.42
C ALA A 48 -12.80 11.52 24.70
N ALA A 49 -13.20 11.01 25.87
CA ALA A 49 -13.07 9.60 26.21
C ALA A 49 -13.92 8.68 25.31
N LEU A 50 -15.13 9.10 24.95
CA LEU A 50 -15.98 8.37 24.00
C LEU A 50 -15.40 8.40 22.57
N CYS A 51 -14.91 9.56 22.14
CA CYS A 51 -14.28 9.73 20.84
C CYS A 51 -12.93 8.99 20.74
N ALA A 52 -12.21 8.82 21.86
CA ALA A 52 -10.93 8.10 21.89
C ALA A 52 -11.06 6.64 21.42
N ALA A 53 -12.16 5.96 21.77
CA ALA A 53 -12.40 4.60 21.31
C ALA A 53 -12.61 4.53 19.78
N ALA A 54 -13.38 5.48 19.24
CA ALA A 54 -13.61 5.59 17.80
C ALA A 54 -12.32 5.98 17.04
N GLN A 55 -11.54 6.92 17.59
CA GLN A 55 -10.24 7.31 17.06
C GLN A 55 -9.25 6.14 17.05
N TYR A 56 -9.18 5.37 18.13
CA TYR A 56 -8.32 4.18 18.21
C TYR A 56 -8.70 3.14 17.15
N GLY A 57 -10.00 2.86 17.00
CA GLY A 57 -10.48 1.95 15.94
C GLY A 57 -10.11 2.43 14.54
N ALA A 58 -10.32 3.71 14.24
CA ALA A 58 -9.96 4.29 12.95
C ALA A 58 -8.45 4.23 12.68
N MET A 59 -7.61 4.51 13.69
CA MET A 59 -6.16 4.44 13.57
C MET A 59 -5.66 3.01 13.30
N ASN A 60 -6.25 2.00 13.94
CA ASN A 60 -5.93 0.61 13.66
C ASN A 60 -6.29 0.21 12.23
N SER A 61 -7.48 0.58 11.75
CA SER A 61 -7.88 0.30 10.36
C SER A 61 -6.98 1.01 9.34
N LEU A 62 -6.56 2.25 9.62
CA LEU A 62 -5.59 2.96 8.77
C LEU A 62 -4.23 2.26 8.75
N LYS A 63 -3.76 1.77 9.90
CA LYS A 63 -2.51 1.01 10.00
C LYS A 63 -2.57 -0.28 9.19
N GLU A 64 -3.64 -1.06 9.33
CA GLU A 64 -3.86 -2.28 8.54
C GLU A 64 -3.90 -1.99 7.03
N ALA A 65 -4.56 -0.90 6.64
CA ALA A 65 -4.62 -0.47 5.24
C ALA A 65 -3.23 -0.06 4.69
N ALA A 66 -2.42 0.63 5.50
CA ALA A 66 -1.05 0.98 5.12
C ALA A 66 -0.17 -0.26 4.94
N GLU A 67 -0.24 -1.22 5.88
CA GLU A 67 0.50 -2.48 5.81
C GLU A 67 0.08 -3.30 4.59
N ALA A 68 -1.24 -3.39 4.32
CA ALA A 68 -1.76 -4.08 3.14
C ALA A 68 -1.30 -3.42 1.82
N ALA A 69 -1.27 -2.08 1.76
CA ALA A 69 -0.77 -1.36 0.59
C ALA A 69 0.72 -1.65 0.33
N LEU A 70 1.54 -1.70 1.38
CA LEU A 70 2.96 -2.03 1.28
C LEU A 70 3.20 -3.49 0.87
N ASP A 71 2.48 -4.43 1.46
CA ASP A 71 2.55 -5.86 1.09
C ASP A 71 2.12 -6.05 -0.37
N HIS A 72 1.02 -5.41 -0.79
CA HIS A 72 0.56 -5.49 -2.17
C HIS A 72 1.59 -4.85 -3.13
N HIS A 73 2.16 -3.69 -2.79
CA HIS A 73 3.22 -3.06 -3.57
C HIS A 73 4.39 -4.02 -3.79
N LYS A 74 4.87 -4.67 -2.72
CA LYS A 74 5.95 -5.65 -2.78
C LYS A 74 5.59 -6.83 -3.70
N ARG A 75 4.41 -7.43 -3.52
CA ARG A 75 3.96 -8.57 -4.34
C ARG A 75 3.85 -8.23 -5.82
N VAL A 76 3.44 -7.01 -6.17
CA VAL A 76 3.38 -6.57 -7.57
C VAL A 76 4.77 -6.43 -8.16
N LEU A 77 5.74 -5.92 -7.39
CA LEU A 77 7.13 -5.85 -7.83
C LEU A 77 7.77 -7.24 -7.99
N ASP A 78 7.54 -8.13 -7.03
CA ASP A 78 8.02 -9.51 -7.08
C ASP A 78 7.44 -10.24 -8.32
N TRP A 79 6.12 -10.11 -8.53
CA TRP A 79 5.46 -10.68 -9.71
C TRP A 79 6.00 -10.09 -11.02
N ARG A 80 6.29 -8.77 -11.07
CA ARG A 80 6.88 -8.13 -12.24
C ARG A 80 8.22 -8.75 -12.60
N GLU A 81 9.06 -9.00 -11.60
CA GLU A 81 10.38 -9.59 -11.78
C GLU A 81 10.27 -11.05 -12.27
N ASP A 82 9.33 -11.82 -11.73
CA ASP A 82 9.06 -13.19 -12.19
C ASP A 82 8.62 -13.23 -13.66
N VAL A 83 7.76 -12.30 -14.08
CA VAL A 83 7.31 -12.22 -15.49
C VAL A 83 8.50 -11.90 -16.39
N LYS A 84 9.32 -10.91 -16.03
CA LYS A 84 10.50 -10.53 -16.79
C LYS A 84 11.49 -11.69 -16.93
N ASN A 85 11.80 -12.37 -15.83
CA ASN A 85 12.70 -13.52 -15.82
C ASN A 85 12.16 -14.67 -16.69
N ASN A 86 10.86 -14.92 -16.65
CA ASN A 86 10.22 -15.93 -17.51
C ASN A 86 10.32 -15.58 -18.99
N GLU A 87 10.08 -14.32 -19.37
CA GLU A 87 10.22 -13.88 -20.77
C GLU A 87 11.66 -13.99 -21.29
N GLU A 88 12.65 -13.64 -20.45
CA GLU A 88 14.08 -13.79 -20.78
C GLU A 88 14.47 -15.27 -20.95
N MET A 89 14.03 -16.15 -20.04
CA MET A 89 14.29 -17.59 -20.14
C MET A 89 13.69 -18.21 -21.40
N GLN A 90 12.45 -17.84 -21.76
CA GLN A 90 11.83 -18.31 -23.00
C GLN A 90 12.61 -17.82 -24.22
N THR A 91 12.97 -16.53 -24.25
CA THR A 91 13.76 -15.95 -25.33
C THR A 91 15.11 -16.67 -25.51
N ASN A 92 15.81 -16.97 -24.42
CA ASN A 92 17.09 -17.68 -24.45
C ASN A 92 16.95 -19.13 -24.92
N ARG A 93 15.87 -19.84 -24.54
CA ARG A 93 15.59 -21.20 -25.02
C ARG A 93 15.38 -21.25 -26.54
N PHE A 94 14.69 -20.26 -27.11
CA PHE A 94 14.46 -20.21 -28.56
C PHE A 94 15.67 -19.70 -29.36
N LYS A 95 16.54 -18.87 -28.76
CA LYS A 95 17.80 -18.44 -29.40
C LYS A 95 18.91 -19.50 -29.33
N GLY A 96 18.94 -20.34 -28.29
CA GLY A 96 19.93 -21.41 -28.12
C GLY A 96 19.60 -22.71 -28.88
N GLY A 97 18.45 -22.79 -29.55
CA GLY A 97 17.99 -23.95 -30.31
C GLY A 97 18.29 -23.92 -31.82
N ALA A 98 19.07 -22.95 -32.30
CA ALA A 98 19.55 -22.94 -33.68
C ALA A 98 20.73 -23.92 -33.82
N PHE A 99 20.42 -25.17 -34.15
CA PHE A 99 21.37 -26.10 -34.78
C PHE A 99 21.63 -25.69 -36.22
#